data_AF-A0AAV8EUS8-F1
#
_entry.id   AF-A0AAV8EUS8-F1
#
_cell.length_a   1.000
_cell.length_b   1.000
_cell.length_c   1.000
_cell.angle_alpha   90.00
_cell.angle_beta   90.00
_cell.angle_gamma   90.00
#
_symmetry.space_group_name_H-M   'P 1'
#
loop_
_entity.id
_entity.type
_entity.pdbx_description
1 polymer ?
#
loop_
_entity_poly.entity_id
_entity_poly.type
_entity_poly.pdbx_seq_one_letter_code
_entity_poly.pdbx_strand_id
1 'polypeptide(L)'
;MASQPGPLTNWPWHGLGNFKYALLAPWFAHSMHKFATSKTEERDLLNLLIIPVLLLRLLYGQLWISISRFQTARSKRRIVNKSLDFDQVDRERNWDDQIILTALLFYGANSVIPGTQRLPWWNTKGIVLATLLHIGPVEFLYYWFHRALHHHFLYSRYHSHHHASIVTEPITSVIHPFAEEFVYFLLFAIPLLSMAFCGVGSIVGLVGYLIYIDFMNYMGHCNFEMVPSWLFRIFPPLKYFMYTPSFHSIHHTKFQANYSLFMPLYDYIYNTYDKTSDSLYERSLKRQNEEKTNVVHLTHLTSIQSIFHLRLGFASVASRPYIPGLHFWILSPLSYLLVVLTWIFGTTFTLERNNFNNRSMETWVIPRYSFQYMAKLEKGTINRLIEKAILNAEKMGAKVISLGLFNQGEELNRYGETYISKNPSMKIKIVDGTGLAAALVLNSIPDGTERVLLIGKLDKLAYYLSLVICQRKIQVEFNSSLYSL
;
A
#
# COMPACT_ATOMS: atom_id res chain seq x y z
N MET A 1 -4.85 -7.02 -18.08
CA MET A 1 -4.40 -8.42 -18.34
C MET A 1 -3.15 -8.37 -19.21
N ALA A 2 -2.48 -9.50 -19.44
CA ALA A 2 -1.40 -9.57 -20.43
C ALA A 2 -1.88 -9.09 -21.81
N SER A 3 -0.99 -8.54 -22.63
CA SER A 3 -1.35 -7.95 -23.92
C SER A 3 -1.97 -8.95 -24.92
N GLN A 4 -1.56 -10.22 -24.84
CA GLN A 4 -2.11 -11.33 -25.63
C GLN A 4 -2.22 -12.58 -24.73
N PRO A 5 -3.26 -12.72 -23.89
CA PRO A 5 -3.34 -13.77 -22.88
C PRO A 5 -3.02 -15.19 -23.39
N GLY A 6 -2.09 -15.88 -22.73
CA GLY A 6 -1.78 -17.30 -23.02
C GLY A 6 -2.72 -18.28 -22.32
N PRO A 7 -2.58 -19.60 -22.57
CA PRO A 7 -3.24 -20.64 -21.79
C PRO A 7 -2.99 -20.47 -20.29
N LEU A 8 -4.00 -20.76 -19.47
CA LEU A 8 -3.92 -20.65 -18.00
C LEU A 8 -3.54 -19.24 -17.51
N THR A 9 -3.96 -18.18 -18.22
CA THR A 9 -3.77 -16.80 -17.77
C THR A 9 -4.57 -16.51 -16.48
N ASN A 10 -5.83 -16.92 -16.45
CA ASN A 10 -6.73 -16.68 -15.32
C ASN A 10 -6.51 -17.71 -14.21
N TRP A 11 -6.65 -17.25 -12.97
CA TRP A 11 -6.66 -18.12 -11.79
C TRP A 11 -7.83 -19.10 -11.83
N PRO A 12 -7.67 -20.36 -11.35
CA PRO A 12 -8.74 -21.37 -11.39
C PRO A 12 -10.03 -20.93 -10.71
N TRP A 13 -9.94 -20.05 -9.71
CA TRP A 13 -11.06 -19.52 -8.94
C TRP A 13 -11.40 -18.06 -9.28
N HIS A 14 -10.94 -17.54 -10.42
CA HIS A 14 -11.23 -16.17 -10.83
C HIS A 14 -12.75 -15.86 -10.80
N GLY A 15 -13.58 -16.81 -11.26
CA GLY A 15 -15.03 -16.68 -11.25
C GLY A 15 -15.69 -16.62 -9.87
N LEU A 16 -14.99 -16.99 -8.79
CA LEU A 16 -15.51 -16.90 -7.42
C LEU A 16 -15.43 -15.47 -6.86
N GLY A 17 -14.63 -14.59 -7.45
CA GLY A 17 -14.41 -13.24 -6.95
C GLY A 17 -14.07 -13.22 -5.45
N ASN A 18 -14.84 -12.47 -4.65
CA ASN A 18 -14.63 -12.38 -3.20
C ASN A 18 -14.97 -13.69 -2.44
N PHE A 19 -15.62 -14.67 -3.05
CA PHE A 19 -15.94 -15.96 -2.43
C PHE A 19 -14.78 -16.97 -2.47
N LYS A 20 -13.65 -16.62 -3.09
CA LYS A 20 -12.47 -17.49 -3.23
C LYS A 20 -11.94 -18.09 -1.91
N TYR A 21 -12.13 -17.41 -0.78
CA TYR A 21 -11.73 -17.95 0.53
C TYR A 21 -12.51 -19.21 0.95
N ALA A 22 -13.69 -19.45 0.37
CA ALA A 22 -14.47 -20.67 0.62
C ALA A 22 -13.72 -21.94 0.20
N LEU A 23 -12.74 -21.85 -0.69
CA LEU A 23 -11.87 -22.96 -1.08
C LEU A 23 -11.11 -23.57 0.11
N LEU A 24 -10.82 -22.77 1.13
CA LEU A 24 -10.07 -23.21 2.31
C LEU A 24 -10.97 -23.82 3.40
N ALA A 25 -12.29 -23.61 3.34
CA ALA A 25 -13.21 -24.03 4.40
C ALA A 25 -13.23 -25.55 4.63
N PRO A 26 -13.27 -26.42 3.59
CA PRO A 26 -13.23 -27.87 3.81
C PRO A 26 -11.93 -28.34 4.47
N TRP A 27 -10.79 -27.77 4.05
CA TRP A 27 -9.48 -28.10 4.58
C TRP A 27 -9.33 -27.67 6.04
N PHE A 28 -9.80 -26.47 6.37
CA PHE A 28 -9.81 -25.98 7.74
C PHE A 28 -10.71 -26.83 8.64
N ALA A 29 -11.93 -27.13 8.20
CA ALA A 29 -12.87 -27.97 8.95
C ALA A 29 -12.28 -29.38 9.20
N HIS A 30 -11.69 -29.98 8.17
CA HIS A 30 -11.01 -31.26 8.30
C HIS A 30 -9.82 -31.21 9.27
N SER A 31 -8.98 -30.16 9.18
CA SER A 31 -7.84 -29.97 10.08
C SER A 31 -8.27 -29.81 11.54
N MET A 32 -9.31 -29.01 11.79
CA MET A 32 -9.86 -28.82 13.13
C MET A 32 -10.47 -30.09 13.69
N HIS A 33 -11.23 -30.82 12.88
CA HIS A 33 -11.81 -32.10 13.27
C HIS A 33 -10.72 -33.12 13.63
N LYS A 34 -9.72 -33.31 12.75
CA LYS A 34 -8.59 -34.22 12.99
C LYS A 34 -7.84 -33.84 14.25
N PHE A 35 -7.56 -32.55 14.48
CA PHE A 35 -6.87 -32.10 15.68
C PHE A 35 -7.68 -32.37 16.97
N ALA A 36 -9.00 -32.18 16.92
CA ALA A 36 -9.88 -32.40 18.06
C ALA A 36 -10.07 -33.88 18.41
N THR A 37 -10.05 -34.78 17.41
CA THR A 37 -10.28 -36.22 17.61
C THR A 37 -9.01 -37.04 17.77
N SER A 38 -7.85 -36.54 17.32
CA SER A 38 -6.57 -37.26 17.41
C SER A 38 -5.97 -37.21 18.82
N LYS A 39 -5.27 -38.29 19.19
CA LYS A 39 -4.41 -38.30 20.40
C LYS A 39 -3.29 -37.28 20.26
N THR A 40 -2.78 -36.78 21.39
CA THR A 40 -1.75 -35.72 21.40
C THR A 40 -0.53 -36.04 20.55
N GLU A 41 -0.09 -37.30 20.54
CA GLU A 41 1.09 -37.79 19.79
C GLU A 41 0.85 -37.90 18.27
N GLU A 42 -0.42 -37.90 17.85
CA GLU A 42 -0.85 -38.01 16.45
C GLU A 42 -1.24 -36.66 15.85
N ARG A 43 -1.16 -35.58 16.64
CA ARG A 43 -1.55 -34.24 16.21
C ARG A 43 -0.57 -33.71 15.16
N ASP A 44 -1.15 -33.33 14.04
CA ASP A 44 -0.45 -32.71 12.92
C ASP A 44 -0.43 -31.19 13.10
N LEU A 45 0.67 -30.69 13.67
CA LEU A 45 0.84 -29.26 13.95
C LEU A 45 0.96 -28.43 12.67
N LEU A 46 1.60 -28.96 11.63
CA LEU A 46 1.74 -28.24 10.36
C LEU A 46 0.35 -27.94 9.78
N ASN A 47 -0.53 -28.94 9.74
CA ASN A 47 -1.89 -28.79 9.21
C ASN A 47 -2.69 -27.70 9.93
N LEU A 48 -2.59 -27.65 11.27
CA LEU A 48 -3.25 -26.64 12.10
C LEU A 48 -2.68 -25.24 11.86
N LEU A 49 -1.37 -25.13 11.62
CA LEU A 49 -0.68 -23.85 11.46
C LEU A 49 -0.86 -23.21 10.08
N ILE A 50 -1.38 -23.92 9.08
CA ILE A 50 -1.57 -23.37 7.72
C ILE A 50 -2.44 -22.09 7.74
N ILE A 51 -3.59 -22.09 8.43
CA ILE A 51 -4.45 -20.90 8.52
C ILE A 51 -3.79 -19.76 9.31
N PRO A 52 -3.23 -19.98 10.52
CA PRO A 52 -2.45 -18.95 11.21
C PRO A 52 -1.32 -18.35 10.35
N VAL A 53 -0.57 -19.17 9.60
CA VAL A 53 0.50 -18.70 8.69
C VAL A 53 -0.08 -17.89 7.54
N LEU A 54 -1.21 -18.30 6.95
CA LEU A 54 -1.92 -17.54 5.93
C LEU A 54 -2.36 -16.16 6.43
N LEU A 55 -2.94 -16.10 7.64
CA LEU A 55 -3.34 -14.84 8.27
C LEU A 55 -2.14 -13.94 8.57
N LEU A 56 -1.04 -14.53 9.02
CA LEU A 56 0.23 -13.81 9.21
C LEU A 56 0.74 -13.21 7.90
N ARG A 57 0.71 -13.97 6.79
CA ARG A 57 1.12 -13.48 5.47
C ARG A 57 0.22 -12.36 4.94
N LEU A 58 -1.09 -12.47 5.14
CA LEU A 58 -2.04 -11.39 4.80
C LEU A 58 -1.74 -10.10 5.58
N LEU A 59 -1.54 -10.22 6.90
CA LEU A 59 -1.16 -9.09 7.74
C LEU A 59 0.19 -8.51 7.31
N TYR A 60 1.17 -9.36 7.05
CA TYR A 60 2.51 -8.97 6.63
C TYR A 60 2.50 -8.20 5.30
N GLY A 61 1.78 -8.72 4.30
CA GLY A 61 1.58 -8.05 3.01
C GLY A 61 0.90 -6.70 3.18
N GLN A 62 -0.18 -6.63 3.96
CA GLN A 62 -0.88 -5.36 4.22
C GLN A 62 0.01 -4.34 4.93
N LEU A 63 0.83 -4.76 5.90
CA LEU A 63 1.80 -3.87 6.56
C LEU A 63 2.83 -3.33 5.57
N TRP A 64 3.35 -4.18 4.67
CA TRP A 64 4.26 -3.75 3.62
C TRP A 64 3.63 -2.74 2.67
N ILE A 65 2.39 -2.97 2.22
CA ILE A 65 1.63 -2.01 1.41
C ILE A 65 1.53 -0.67 2.15
N SER A 66 1.09 -0.70 3.41
CA SER A 66 0.92 0.52 4.21
C SER A 66 2.24 1.26 4.42
N ILE A 67 3.34 0.56 4.71
CA ILE A 67 4.68 1.14 4.86
C ILE A 67 5.16 1.72 3.52
N SER A 68 5.05 0.97 2.43
CA SER A 68 5.46 1.44 1.09
C SER A 68 4.69 2.68 0.67
N ARG A 69 3.36 2.70 0.82
CA ARG A 69 2.55 3.89 0.52
C ARG A 69 2.89 5.08 1.41
N PHE A 70 3.10 4.84 2.70
CA PHE A 70 3.47 5.91 3.63
C PHE A 70 4.86 6.48 3.30
N GLN A 71 5.83 5.60 3.01
CA GLN A 71 7.18 6.01 2.63
C GLN A 71 7.20 6.68 1.26
N THR A 72 6.47 6.21 0.25
CA THR A 72 6.44 6.87 -1.06
C THR A 72 5.72 8.22 -1.02
N ALA A 73 4.71 8.38 -0.17
CA ALA A 73 4.05 9.66 0.07
C ALA A 73 4.94 10.65 0.84
N ARG A 74 5.67 10.21 1.88
CA ARG A 74 6.47 11.07 2.75
C ARG A 74 7.92 11.23 2.28
N SER A 75 8.56 10.12 1.95
CA SER A 75 10.00 9.99 1.83
C SER A 75 10.57 10.76 0.65
N LYS A 76 11.80 11.18 0.87
CA LYS A 76 12.72 11.73 -0.14
C LYS A 76 13.41 10.61 -0.92
N ARG A 77 13.34 9.36 -0.45
CA ARG A 77 13.99 8.19 -1.06
C ARG A 77 13.15 7.43 -2.08
N ARG A 78 12.14 8.08 -2.64
CA ARG A 78 11.29 7.49 -3.69
C ARG A 78 12.09 7.29 -4.96
N ILE A 79 11.90 6.13 -5.60
CA ILE A 79 12.67 5.73 -6.78
C ILE A 79 11.96 6.25 -8.04
N VAL A 80 10.74 5.76 -8.31
CA VAL A 80 9.90 6.19 -9.42
C VAL A 80 8.99 7.33 -8.98
N ASN A 81 9.16 8.52 -9.57
CA ASN A 81 8.29 9.68 -9.33
C ASN A 81 7.10 9.68 -10.31
N LYS A 82 6.15 8.78 -10.06
CA LYS A 82 4.84 8.75 -10.72
C LYS A 82 3.78 8.42 -9.66
N SER A 83 2.56 8.90 -9.85
CA SER A 83 1.40 8.48 -9.04
C SER A 83 0.98 7.07 -9.45
N LEU A 84 0.47 6.25 -8.53
CA LEU A 84 -0.19 5.01 -8.96
C LEU A 84 -1.53 5.33 -9.57
N ASP A 85 -1.76 4.73 -10.73
CA ASP A 85 -2.97 4.85 -11.54
C ASP A 85 -4.08 3.94 -11.02
N PHE A 86 -5.34 4.29 -11.30
CA PHE A 86 -6.51 3.51 -10.91
C PHE A 86 -6.48 2.12 -11.54
N ASP A 87 -6.11 2.02 -12.81
CA ASP A 87 -5.97 0.74 -13.52
C ASP A 87 -4.93 -0.19 -12.89
N GLN A 88 -3.88 0.38 -12.29
CA GLN A 88 -2.90 -0.39 -11.53
C GLN A 88 -3.49 -0.89 -10.21
N VAL A 89 -4.15 -0.02 -9.44
CA VAL A 89 -4.78 -0.41 -8.17
C VAL A 89 -5.79 -1.54 -8.37
N ASP A 90 -6.60 -1.48 -9.43
CA ASP A 90 -7.60 -2.51 -9.73
C ASP A 90 -6.96 -3.83 -10.17
N ARG A 91 -5.89 -3.78 -10.95
CA ARG A 91 -5.14 -4.96 -11.37
C ARG A 91 -4.50 -5.70 -10.20
N GLU A 92 -3.96 -4.96 -9.23
CA GLU A 92 -3.26 -5.54 -8.08
C GLU A 92 -4.20 -5.97 -6.94
N ARG A 93 -5.52 -5.79 -7.12
CA ARG A 93 -6.54 -6.05 -6.09
C ARG A 93 -6.59 -7.50 -5.59
N ASN A 94 -6.20 -8.47 -6.41
CA ASN A 94 -6.26 -9.91 -6.11
C ASN A 94 -4.89 -10.50 -5.69
N TRP A 95 -3.98 -9.69 -5.16
CA TRP A 95 -2.65 -10.12 -4.70
C TRP A 95 -2.65 -11.29 -3.70
N ASP A 96 -3.77 -11.54 -3.03
CA ASP A 96 -3.97 -12.61 -2.06
C ASP A 96 -4.29 -13.98 -2.70
N ASP A 97 -4.47 -14.07 -4.03
CA ASP A 97 -4.66 -15.34 -4.73
C ASP A 97 -3.49 -16.31 -4.51
N GLN A 98 -2.26 -15.82 -4.56
CA GLN A 98 -1.06 -16.62 -4.26
C GLN A 98 -1.07 -17.19 -2.82
N ILE A 99 -1.66 -16.46 -1.87
CA ILE A 99 -1.72 -16.90 -0.48
C ILE A 99 -2.69 -18.08 -0.35
N ILE A 100 -3.83 -18.02 -1.03
CA ILE A 100 -4.79 -19.13 -1.13
C ILE A 100 -4.13 -20.34 -1.77
N LEU A 101 -3.41 -20.15 -2.89
CA LEU A 101 -2.67 -21.22 -3.56
C LEU A 101 -1.65 -21.86 -2.62
N THR A 102 -0.89 -21.06 -1.87
CA THR A 102 0.09 -21.55 -0.89
C THR A 102 -0.58 -22.47 0.12
N ALA A 103 -1.73 -22.07 0.67
CA ALA A 103 -2.46 -22.89 1.62
C ALA A 103 -2.96 -24.20 1.01
N LEU A 104 -3.53 -24.16 -0.20
CA LEU A 104 -3.99 -25.37 -0.90
C LEU A 104 -2.82 -26.34 -1.17
N LEU A 105 -1.67 -25.82 -1.61
CA LEU A 105 -0.47 -26.62 -1.84
C LEU A 105 0.09 -27.19 -0.53
N PHE A 106 0.06 -26.44 0.57
CA PHE A 106 0.53 -26.93 1.86
C PHE A 106 -0.38 -28.01 2.43
N TYR A 107 -1.70 -27.83 2.34
CA TYR A 107 -2.67 -28.85 2.70
C TYR A 107 -2.49 -30.12 1.86
N GLY A 108 -2.37 -29.98 0.54
CA GLY A 108 -2.13 -31.08 -0.38
C GLY A 108 -0.82 -31.81 -0.09
N ALA A 109 0.30 -31.08 -0.04
CA ALA A 109 1.62 -31.64 0.25
C ALA A 109 1.64 -32.35 1.61
N ASN A 110 1.06 -31.74 2.64
CA ASN A 110 1.01 -32.36 3.96
C ASN A 110 0.10 -33.60 4.02
N SER A 111 -0.84 -33.76 3.09
CA SER A 111 -1.66 -34.97 3.00
C SER A 111 -0.97 -36.14 2.29
N VAL A 112 0.00 -35.87 1.40
CA VAL A 112 0.60 -36.90 0.53
C VAL A 112 2.07 -37.20 0.84
N ILE A 113 2.83 -36.25 1.40
CA ILE A 113 4.26 -36.44 1.67
C ILE A 113 4.41 -37.08 3.05
N PRO A 114 5.01 -38.28 3.17
CA PRO A 114 5.25 -38.89 4.47
C PRO A 114 6.22 -38.07 5.30
N GLY A 115 5.92 -37.90 6.59
CA GLY A 115 6.80 -37.25 7.57
C GLY A 115 6.55 -35.76 7.77
N THR A 116 5.83 -35.09 6.86
CA THR A 116 5.45 -33.67 7.04
C THR A 116 4.44 -33.46 8.17
N GLN A 117 3.69 -34.50 8.53
CA GLN A 117 2.68 -34.46 9.59
C GLN A 117 3.33 -34.38 10.99
N ARG A 118 4.65 -34.63 11.09
CA ARG A 118 5.42 -34.70 12.34
C ARG A 118 6.72 -33.90 12.25
N LEU A 119 6.67 -32.73 11.64
CA LEU A 119 7.84 -31.86 11.59
C LEU A 119 8.22 -31.33 12.99
N PRO A 120 9.51 -31.37 13.37
CA PRO A 120 9.98 -30.67 14.56
C PRO A 120 9.84 -29.16 14.38
N TRP A 121 9.84 -28.42 15.49
CA TRP A 121 9.85 -26.96 15.45
C TRP A 121 11.09 -26.41 14.76
N TRP A 122 12.26 -27.01 15.01
CA TRP A 122 13.54 -26.54 14.51
C TRP A 122 14.42 -27.68 14.00
N ASN A 123 15.08 -27.46 12.86
CA ASN A 123 16.13 -28.34 12.35
C ASN A 123 17.14 -27.54 11.53
N THR A 124 18.35 -27.35 12.09
CA THR A 124 19.41 -26.55 11.45
C THR A 124 19.84 -27.13 10.10
N LYS A 125 19.85 -28.46 9.94
CA LYS A 125 20.24 -29.10 8.67
C LYS A 125 19.29 -28.70 7.54
N GLY A 126 17.98 -28.66 7.82
CA GLY A 126 16.98 -28.22 6.86
C GLY A 126 17.14 -26.76 6.48
N ILE A 127 17.38 -25.88 7.46
CA ILE A 127 17.59 -24.44 7.21
C ILE A 127 18.83 -24.20 6.34
N VAL A 128 19.94 -24.89 6.63
CA VAL A 128 21.17 -24.82 5.83
C VAL A 128 20.92 -25.35 4.42
N LEU A 129 20.26 -26.51 4.29
CA LEU A 129 19.91 -27.08 2.99
C LEU A 129 19.05 -26.11 2.17
N ALA A 130 18.00 -25.55 2.78
CA ALA A 130 17.11 -24.61 2.10
C ALA A 130 17.85 -23.35 1.65
N THR A 131 18.76 -22.84 2.49
CA THR A 131 19.60 -21.67 2.15
C THR A 131 20.49 -21.97 0.95
N LEU A 132 21.22 -23.10 0.96
CA LEU A 132 22.12 -23.50 -0.13
C LEU A 132 21.36 -23.73 -1.45
N LEU A 133 20.19 -24.36 -1.38
CA LEU A 133 19.34 -24.56 -2.55
C LEU A 133 18.77 -23.25 -3.08
N HIS A 134 18.47 -22.29 -2.18
CA HIS A 134 18.00 -20.98 -2.59
C HIS A 134 19.10 -20.19 -3.32
N ILE A 135 20.23 -19.95 -2.66
CA ILE A 135 21.32 -19.10 -3.21
C ILE A 135 22.00 -19.68 -4.46
N GLY A 136 21.83 -20.98 -4.72
CA GLY A 136 22.38 -21.67 -5.89
C GLY A 136 21.29 -21.99 -6.92
N PRO A 137 20.72 -23.22 -6.91
CA PRO A 137 19.77 -23.68 -7.91
C PRO A 137 18.56 -22.78 -8.13
N VAL A 138 17.91 -22.27 -7.08
CA VAL A 138 16.69 -21.47 -7.23
C VAL A 138 16.99 -20.15 -7.94
N GLU A 139 18.02 -19.41 -7.50
CA GLU A 139 18.44 -18.17 -8.14
C GLU A 139 18.83 -18.38 -9.61
N PHE A 140 19.58 -19.45 -9.90
CA PHE A 140 19.98 -19.78 -11.27
C PHE A 140 18.79 -20.09 -12.19
N LEU A 141 17.89 -20.96 -11.73
CA LEU A 141 16.71 -21.36 -12.49
C LEU A 141 15.74 -20.19 -12.66
N TYR A 142 15.57 -19.36 -11.63
CA TYR A 142 14.78 -18.13 -11.73
C TYR A 142 15.34 -17.22 -12.80
N TYR A 143 16.64 -16.91 -12.76
CA TYR A 143 17.28 -15.98 -13.69
C TYR A 143 17.00 -16.37 -15.15
N TRP A 144 17.17 -17.65 -15.50
CA TRP A 144 16.93 -18.12 -16.86
C TRP A 144 15.46 -18.14 -17.24
N PHE A 145 14.58 -18.57 -16.34
CA PHE A 145 13.14 -18.54 -16.58
C PHE A 145 12.63 -17.12 -16.77
N HIS A 146 13.01 -16.20 -15.88
CA HIS A 146 12.66 -14.80 -15.95
C HIS A 146 13.19 -14.15 -17.22
N ARG A 147 14.45 -14.40 -17.59
CA ARG A 147 14.99 -13.92 -18.87
C ARG A 147 14.22 -14.49 -20.08
N ALA A 148 13.79 -15.74 -20.03
CA ALA A 148 12.95 -16.33 -21.08
C ALA A 148 11.56 -15.68 -21.16
N LEU A 149 10.96 -15.30 -20.02
CA LEU A 149 9.70 -14.55 -19.96
C LEU A 149 9.79 -13.19 -20.65
N HIS A 150 10.98 -12.60 -20.76
CA HIS A 150 11.22 -11.36 -21.51
C HIS A 150 11.40 -11.57 -23.02
N HIS A 151 11.39 -12.80 -23.51
CA HIS A 151 11.24 -13.06 -24.93
C HIS A 151 9.84 -12.65 -25.40
N HIS A 152 9.73 -11.93 -26.53
CA HIS A 152 8.50 -11.29 -27.02
C HIS A 152 7.23 -12.16 -26.94
N PHE A 153 7.36 -13.46 -27.25
CA PHE A 153 6.26 -14.41 -27.19
C PHE A 153 5.72 -14.63 -25.77
N LEU A 154 6.59 -14.92 -24.80
CA LEU A 154 6.20 -15.15 -23.41
C LEU A 154 5.86 -13.83 -22.71
N TYR A 155 6.55 -12.75 -23.05
CA TYR A 155 6.30 -11.43 -22.49
C TYR A 155 4.88 -10.97 -22.77
N SER A 156 4.46 -10.99 -24.05
CA SER A 156 3.12 -10.57 -24.44
C SER A 156 2.00 -11.39 -23.80
N ARG A 157 2.26 -12.68 -23.50
CA ARG A 157 1.29 -13.65 -22.97
C ARG A 157 1.19 -13.73 -21.46
N TYR A 158 2.31 -13.55 -20.78
CA TYR A 158 2.43 -13.82 -19.36
C TYR A 158 2.99 -12.58 -18.63
N HIS A 159 4.22 -12.20 -18.94
CA HIS A 159 4.98 -11.30 -18.08
C HIS A 159 4.65 -9.80 -18.25
N SER A 160 4.06 -9.40 -19.39
CA SER A 160 3.59 -8.02 -19.62
C SER A 160 2.53 -7.58 -18.62
N HIS A 161 1.79 -8.51 -18.01
CA HIS A 161 0.81 -8.20 -16.98
C HIS A 161 1.47 -7.65 -15.70
N HIS A 162 2.58 -8.25 -15.30
CA HIS A 162 3.39 -7.83 -14.16
C HIS A 162 4.04 -6.46 -14.44
N HIS A 163 4.64 -6.30 -15.62
CA HIS A 163 5.30 -5.06 -16.04
C HIS A 163 4.36 -3.89 -16.35
N ALA A 164 3.05 -4.14 -16.44
CA ALA A 164 2.07 -3.06 -16.51
C ALA A 164 2.08 -2.18 -15.24
N SER A 165 2.61 -2.68 -14.12
CA SER A 165 2.75 -1.98 -12.85
C SER A 165 4.12 -1.29 -12.70
N ILE A 166 4.32 -0.20 -13.44
CA ILE A 166 5.59 0.56 -13.45
C ILE A 166 5.90 1.19 -12.09
N VAL A 167 4.88 1.66 -11.38
CA VAL A 167 5.03 2.20 -10.02
C VAL A 167 4.85 1.06 -9.05
N THR A 168 5.86 0.22 -8.88
CA THR A 168 5.72 -1.01 -8.11
C THR A 168 5.23 -0.74 -6.68
N GLU A 169 4.33 -1.58 -6.20
CA GLU A 169 4.00 -1.75 -4.78
C GLU A 169 4.50 -3.14 -4.33
N PRO A 170 4.70 -3.39 -3.02
CA PRO A 170 5.14 -4.71 -2.55
C PRO A 170 4.36 -5.87 -3.17
N ILE A 171 3.05 -5.72 -3.30
CA ILE A 171 2.16 -6.72 -3.90
C ILE A 171 2.33 -6.90 -5.41
N THR A 172 2.89 -5.94 -6.15
CA THR A 172 3.22 -6.12 -7.57
C THR A 172 4.07 -7.37 -7.80
N SER A 173 4.89 -7.76 -6.81
CA SER A 173 5.72 -8.96 -6.84
C SER A 173 4.98 -10.29 -7.01
N VAL A 174 3.67 -10.32 -6.78
CA VAL A 174 2.83 -11.53 -6.88
C VAL A 174 1.69 -11.38 -7.89
N ILE A 175 1.72 -10.31 -8.70
CA ILE A 175 0.71 -10.05 -9.72
C ILE A 175 1.21 -10.59 -11.05
N HIS A 176 0.93 -11.87 -11.26
CA HIS A 176 1.22 -12.60 -12.49
C HIS A 176 -0.01 -13.37 -12.97
N PRO A 177 -0.07 -13.70 -14.26
CA PRO A 177 -0.98 -14.73 -14.75
C PRO A 177 -0.72 -16.07 -14.05
N PHE A 178 -1.77 -16.87 -13.88
CA PHE A 178 -1.70 -18.08 -13.06
C PHE A 178 -0.62 -19.06 -13.51
N ALA A 179 -0.44 -19.28 -14.82
CA ALA A 179 0.60 -20.16 -15.34
C ALA A 179 2.02 -19.74 -14.92
N GLU A 180 2.31 -18.44 -14.98
CA GLU A 180 3.61 -17.89 -14.59
C GLU A 180 3.83 -18.01 -13.09
N GLU A 181 2.82 -17.60 -12.30
CA GLU A 181 2.87 -17.73 -10.84
C GLU A 181 3.07 -19.19 -10.41
N PHE A 182 2.36 -20.13 -11.04
CA PHE A 182 2.48 -21.55 -10.74
C PHE A 182 3.90 -22.09 -10.98
N VAL A 183 4.59 -21.64 -12.03
CA VAL A 183 6.00 -22.02 -12.27
C VAL A 183 6.91 -21.43 -11.19
N TYR A 184 6.69 -20.19 -10.76
CA TYR A 184 7.41 -19.63 -9.60
C TYR A 184 7.15 -20.43 -8.32
N PHE A 185 5.91 -20.89 -8.09
CA PHE A 185 5.59 -21.78 -6.96
C PHE A 185 6.36 -23.10 -7.00
N LEU A 186 6.44 -23.75 -8.16
CA LEU A 186 7.23 -24.97 -8.34
C LEU A 186 8.72 -24.73 -8.05
N LEU A 187 9.24 -23.60 -8.53
CA LEU A 187 10.62 -23.20 -8.31
C LEU A 187 10.91 -22.96 -6.81
N PHE A 188 10.06 -22.21 -6.13
CA PHE A 188 10.20 -21.95 -4.69
C PHE A 188 9.86 -23.16 -3.82
N ALA A 189 9.17 -24.17 -4.36
CA ALA A 189 8.96 -25.44 -3.67
C ALA A 189 10.25 -26.28 -3.58
N ILE A 190 11.28 -26.04 -4.40
CA ILE A 190 12.51 -26.84 -4.42
C ILE A 190 13.15 -26.94 -3.01
N PRO A 191 13.43 -25.84 -2.27
CA PRO A 191 13.98 -25.94 -0.92
C PRO A 191 13.04 -26.63 0.07
N LEU A 192 11.73 -26.35 -0.01
CA LEU A 192 10.72 -26.89 0.90
C LEU A 192 10.57 -28.41 0.74
N LEU A 193 10.45 -28.88 -0.50
CA LEU A 193 10.34 -30.30 -0.83
C LEU A 193 11.64 -31.04 -0.53
N SER A 194 12.80 -30.43 -0.80
CA SER A 194 14.09 -31.03 -0.47
C SER A 194 14.26 -31.23 1.03
N MET A 195 13.86 -30.24 1.84
CA MET A 195 13.82 -30.41 3.31
C MET A 195 12.94 -31.58 3.73
N ALA A 196 11.75 -31.72 3.13
CA ALA A 196 10.82 -32.79 3.44
C ALA A 196 11.37 -34.17 3.02
N PHE A 197 11.81 -34.32 1.78
CA PHE A 197 12.32 -35.59 1.25
C PHE A 197 13.63 -36.04 1.89
N CYS A 198 14.48 -35.12 2.33
CA CYS A 198 15.68 -35.45 3.10
C CYS A 198 15.39 -35.71 4.59
N GLY A 199 14.14 -35.61 5.06
CA GLY A 199 13.79 -35.82 6.46
C GLY A 199 14.38 -34.78 7.41
N VAL A 200 14.75 -33.60 6.91
CA VAL A 200 15.39 -32.51 7.68
C VAL A 200 14.50 -31.27 7.81
N GLY A 201 13.23 -31.36 7.39
CA GLY A 201 12.28 -30.26 7.50
C GLY A 201 11.98 -29.85 8.94
N SER A 202 11.52 -28.60 9.09
CA SER A 202 11.03 -28.07 10.35
C SER A 202 9.98 -27.00 10.12
N ILE A 203 9.10 -26.78 11.09
CA ILE A 203 8.03 -25.76 11.02
C ILE A 203 8.66 -24.36 10.83
N VAL A 204 9.66 -24.02 11.65
CA VAL A 204 10.34 -22.71 11.55
C VAL A 204 11.11 -22.56 10.24
N GLY A 205 11.72 -23.62 9.72
CA GLY A 205 12.39 -23.59 8.42
C GLY A 205 11.42 -23.29 7.27
N LEU A 206 10.25 -23.95 7.27
CA LEU A 206 9.22 -23.75 6.24
C LEU A 206 8.60 -22.35 6.30
N VAL A 207 8.17 -21.90 7.49
CA VAL A 207 7.58 -20.57 7.67
C VAL A 207 8.62 -19.46 7.45
N GLY A 208 9.84 -19.65 7.95
CA GLY A 208 10.94 -18.71 7.78
C GLY A 208 11.33 -18.53 6.32
N TYR A 209 11.35 -19.61 5.53
CA TYR A 209 11.60 -19.52 4.10
C TYR A 209 10.51 -18.73 3.35
N LEU A 210 9.22 -18.96 3.67
CA LEU A 210 8.13 -18.16 3.11
C LEU A 210 8.27 -16.67 3.44
N ILE A 211 8.54 -16.34 4.71
CA ILE A 211 8.71 -14.96 5.15
C ILE A 211 9.91 -14.31 4.44
N TYR A 212 11.00 -15.06 4.21
CA TYR A 212 12.16 -14.57 3.47
C TYR A 212 11.82 -14.25 2.01
N ILE A 213 11.11 -15.14 1.31
CA ILE A 213 10.65 -14.89 -0.06
C ILE A 213 9.75 -13.66 -0.13
N ASP A 214 8.75 -13.57 0.76
CA ASP A 214 7.85 -12.42 0.84
C ASP A 214 8.63 -11.13 1.12
N PHE A 215 9.54 -11.14 2.10
CA PHE A 215 10.37 -9.99 2.47
C PHE A 215 11.18 -9.47 1.28
N MET A 216 11.92 -10.36 0.62
CA MET A 216 12.81 -9.97 -0.47
C MET A 216 12.01 -9.41 -1.66
N ASN A 217 10.93 -10.09 -2.05
CA ASN A 217 10.02 -9.63 -3.11
C ASN A 217 9.39 -8.27 -2.78
N TYR A 218 8.85 -8.11 -1.57
CA TYR A 218 8.23 -6.87 -1.12
C TYR A 218 9.23 -5.72 -1.05
N MET A 219 10.46 -5.98 -0.58
CA MET A 219 11.55 -5.01 -0.59
C MET A 219 11.86 -4.56 -2.03
N GLY A 220 11.98 -5.49 -2.98
CA GLY A 220 12.29 -5.16 -4.39
C GLY A 220 11.25 -4.27 -5.05
N HIS A 221 9.98 -4.40 -4.65
CA HIS A 221 8.85 -3.72 -5.28
C HIS A 221 8.30 -2.54 -4.46
N CYS A 222 8.94 -2.14 -3.36
CA CYS A 222 8.37 -1.13 -2.46
C CYS A 222 8.44 0.33 -2.97
N ASN A 223 9.16 0.59 -4.07
CA ASN A 223 9.35 1.91 -4.70
C ASN A 223 9.97 3.01 -3.79
N PHE A 224 10.62 2.62 -2.70
CA PHE A 224 11.49 3.52 -1.93
C PHE A 224 12.79 2.83 -1.56
N GLU A 225 13.90 3.57 -1.59
CA GLU A 225 15.20 3.00 -1.26
C GLU A 225 15.39 2.91 0.25
N MET A 226 15.28 1.69 0.78
CA MET A 226 15.41 1.39 2.20
C MET A 226 16.78 0.83 2.59
N VAL A 227 17.55 0.30 1.64
CA VAL A 227 18.84 -0.35 1.90
C VAL A 227 19.91 0.72 2.14
N PRO A 228 20.46 0.83 3.36
CA PRO A 228 21.42 1.87 3.67
C PRO A 228 22.81 1.57 3.08
N SER A 229 23.49 2.61 2.59
CA SER A 229 24.80 2.47 1.92
C SER A 229 25.91 1.89 2.79
N TRP A 230 25.77 1.91 4.12
CA TRP A 230 26.81 1.37 5.01
C TRP A 230 26.92 -0.16 4.88
N LEU A 231 25.85 -0.87 4.51
CA LEU A 231 25.89 -2.32 4.29
C LEU A 231 26.90 -2.69 3.19
N PHE A 232 26.85 -1.97 2.05
CA PHE A 232 27.78 -2.18 0.94
C PHE A 232 29.18 -1.61 1.19
N ARG A 233 29.35 -0.74 2.19
CA ARG A 233 30.69 -0.29 2.61
C ARG A 233 31.37 -1.30 3.54
N ILE A 234 30.62 -1.90 4.45
CA ILE A 234 31.14 -2.91 5.38
C ILE A 234 31.44 -4.22 4.65
N PHE A 235 30.54 -4.65 3.75
CA PHE A 235 30.71 -5.86 2.96
C PHE A 235 30.39 -5.58 1.48
N PRO A 236 31.34 -5.03 0.71
CA PRO A 236 31.14 -4.71 -0.72
C PRO A 236 30.62 -5.88 -1.58
N PRO A 237 31.02 -7.15 -1.36
CA PRO A 237 30.47 -8.27 -2.12
C PRO A 237 28.96 -8.45 -1.94
N LEU A 238 28.33 -7.92 -0.88
CA LEU A 238 26.89 -8.03 -0.64
C LEU A 238 26.04 -7.58 -1.83
N LYS A 239 26.53 -6.62 -2.63
CA LYS A 239 25.81 -6.11 -3.81
C LYS A 239 25.52 -7.19 -4.87
N TYR A 240 26.25 -8.30 -4.86
CA TYR A 240 26.02 -9.44 -5.76
C TYR A 240 25.06 -10.47 -5.16
N PHE A 241 24.94 -10.51 -3.83
CA PHE A 241 24.11 -11.49 -3.10
C PHE A 241 22.75 -10.93 -2.66
N MET A 242 22.49 -9.64 -2.88
CA MET A 242 21.23 -9.01 -2.51
C MET A 242 21.00 -7.78 -3.39
N TYR A 243 19.87 -7.72 -4.10
CA TYR A 243 19.48 -6.52 -4.83
C TYR A 243 19.05 -5.41 -3.87
N THR A 244 18.90 -4.21 -4.41
CA THR A 244 18.18 -3.11 -3.74
C THR A 244 16.83 -2.85 -4.43
N PRO A 245 15.88 -2.19 -3.75
CA PRO A 245 14.67 -1.69 -4.39
C PRO A 245 14.98 -0.86 -5.66
N SER A 246 16.04 -0.04 -5.63
CA SER A 246 16.46 0.74 -6.80
C SER A 246 16.96 -0.14 -7.96
N PHE A 247 17.69 -1.21 -7.68
CA PHE A 247 18.16 -2.16 -8.70
C PHE A 247 16.97 -2.84 -9.40
N HIS A 248 16.03 -3.36 -8.62
CA HIS A 248 14.84 -4.04 -9.18
C HIS A 248 13.88 -3.06 -9.89
N SER A 249 13.77 -1.82 -9.41
CA SER A 249 12.94 -0.81 -10.08
C SER A 249 13.39 -0.49 -11.52
N ILE A 250 14.69 -0.64 -11.84
CA ILE A 250 15.17 -0.50 -13.22
C ILE A 250 14.58 -1.58 -14.13
N HIS A 251 14.42 -2.79 -13.61
CA HIS A 251 13.79 -3.89 -14.33
C HIS A 251 12.37 -3.51 -14.79
N HIS A 252 11.56 -2.97 -13.88
CA HIS A 252 10.18 -2.50 -14.11
C HIS A 252 10.06 -1.21 -14.94
N THR A 253 11.17 -0.53 -15.23
CA THR A 253 11.14 0.73 -16.00
C THR A 253 11.83 0.64 -17.35
N LYS A 254 12.77 -0.28 -17.52
CA LYS A 254 13.50 -0.52 -18.78
C LYS A 254 13.21 -1.86 -19.43
N PHE A 255 12.72 -2.85 -18.67
CA PHE A 255 12.33 -4.19 -19.14
C PHE A 255 13.43 -5.07 -19.77
N GLN A 256 14.63 -4.54 -20.00
CA GLN A 256 15.71 -5.21 -20.75
C GLN A 256 16.97 -5.46 -19.93
N ALA A 257 16.88 -5.36 -18.59
CA ALA A 257 18.02 -5.52 -17.70
C ALA A 257 17.56 -5.98 -16.31
N ASN A 258 18.52 -6.41 -15.49
CA ASN A 258 18.33 -6.76 -14.08
C ASN A 258 17.30 -7.91 -13.90
N TYR A 259 17.60 -9.10 -14.43
CA TYR A 259 16.71 -10.27 -14.43
C TYR A 259 16.84 -11.18 -13.20
N SER A 260 17.85 -10.98 -12.35
CA SER A 260 18.06 -11.78 -11.14
C SER A 260 16.84 -11.80 -10.21
N LEU A 261 16.67 -12.91 -9.48
CA LEU A 261 15.67 -13.00 -8.40
C LEU A 261 16.07 -12.10 -7.25
N PHE A 262 16.96 -12.51 -6.34
CA PHE A 262 17.41 -11.66 -5.24
C PHE A 262 18.90 -11.39 -5.31
N MET A 263 19.66 -12.20 -6.05
CA MET A 263 21.11 -12.10 -6.17
C MET A 263 21.51 -11.52 -7.54
N PRO A 264 21.88 -10.23 -7.64
CA PRO A 264 22.38 -9.63 -8.89
C PRO A 264 23.57 -10.35 -9.54
N LEU A 265 24.22 -11.26 -8.82
CA LEU A 265 25.33 -12.09 -9.29
C LEU A 265 25.16 -12.56 -10.75
N TYR A 266 24.02 -13.11 -11.13
CA TYR A 266 23.79 -13.62 -12.49
C TYR A 266 23.69 -12.50 -13.54
N ASP A 267 23.10 -11.35 -13.20
CA ASP A 267 23.12 -10.18 -14.08
C ASP A 267 24.53 -9.65 -14.34
N TYR A 268 25.42 -9.74 -13.36
CA TYR A 268 26.83 -9.40 -13.54
C TYR A 268 27.58 -10.46 -14.36
N ILE A 269 27.37 -11.76 -14.10
CA ILE A 269 28.00 -12.86 -14.84
C ILE A 269 27.64 -12.81 -16.33
N TYR A 270 26.35 -12.60 -16.64
CA TYR A 270 25.85 -12.62 -18.01
C TYR A 270 25.73 -11.23 -18.64
N ASN A 271 26.25 -10.19 -17.97
CA ASN A 271 26.26 -8.80 -18.44
C ASN A 271 24.86 -8.28 -18.84
N THR A 272 23.85 -8.62 -18.04
CA THR A 272 22.47 -8.13 -18.16
C THR A 272 22.11 -7.08 -17.11
N TYR A 273 23.09 -6.63 -16.33
CA TYR A 273 22.90 -5.53 -15.38
C TYR A 273 22.84 -4.16 -16.10
N ASP A 274 22.01 -3.25 -15.59
CA ASP A 274 21.95 -1.89 -16.12
C ASP A 274 23.05 -1.01 -15.51
N LYS A 275 23.80 -0.30 -16.38
CA LYS A 275 24.91 0.58 -16.00
C LYS A 275 24.50 1.76 -15.09
N THR A 276 23.22 2.12 -15.07
CA THR A 276 22.70 3.21 -14.22
C THR A 276 22.33 2.75 -12.81
N SER A 277 22.39 1.46 -12.50
CA SER A 277 21.97 0.89 -11.21
C SER A 277 22.63 1.56 -10.01
N ASP A 278 23.96 1.67 -9.99
CA ASP A 278 24.69 2.31 -8.87
C ASP A 278 24.35 3.80 -8.75
N SER A 279 24.23 4.50 -9.89
CA SER A 279 23.87 5.93 -9.92
C SER A 279 22.44 6.19 -9.43
N LEU A 280 21.50 5.28 -9.71
CA LEU A 280 20.12 5.39 -9.24
C LEU A 280 20.06 5.15 -7.74
N TYR A 281 20.73 4.11 -7.24
CA TYR A 281 20.81 3.81 -5.81
C TYR A 281 21.34 5.02 -5.01
N GLU A 282 22.48 5.58 -5.43
CA GLU A 282 23.08 6.75 -4.78
C GLU A 282 22.17 7.98 -4.83
N ARG A 283 21.51 8.23 -5.97
CA ARG A 283 20.54 9.32 -6.09
C ARG A 283 19.34 9.12 -5.18
N SER A 284 18.76 7.92 -5.14
CA SER A 284 17.62 7.58 -4.27
C SER A 284 17.93 7.83 -2.79
N LEU A 285 19.16 7.58 -2.33
CA LEU A 285 19.56 7.91 -0.97
C LEU A 285 19.73 9.42 -0.70
N LYS A 286 20.17 10.18 -1.71
CA LYS A 286 20.53 11.60 -1.61
C LYS A 286 19.42 12.58 -1.96
N ARG A 287 18.33 12.16 -2.60
CA ARG A 287 17.26 12.99 -3.22
C ARG A 287 16.47 13.83 -2.21
N GLN A 288 17.13 14.77 -1.54
CA GLN A 288 16.53 15.55 -0.47
C GLN A 288 15.85 16.83 -0.95
N ASN A 289 16.14 17.36 -2.15
CA ASN A 289 15.83 18.77 -2.48
C ASN A 289 15.35 19.05 -3.92
N GLU A 290 15.04 18.05 -4.76
CA GLU A 290 14.78 18.31 -6.19
C GLU A 290 13.30 18.54 -6.54
N GLU A 291 12.36 18.04 -5.75
CA GLU A 291 10.93 18.12 -6.07
C GLU A 291 10.26 19.26 -5.30
N LYS A 292 9.98 20.35 -6.01
CA LYS A 292 9.18 21.46 -5.49
C LYS A 292 7.71 21.05 -5.48
N THR A 293 7.10 20.98 -4.30
CA THR A 293 5.65 20.89 -4.13
C THR A 293 5.04 22.22 -4.51
N ASN A 294 4.04 22.27 -5.40
CA ASN A 294 3.42 23.55 -5.79
C ASN A 294 2.18 23.87 -4.95
N VAL A 295 1.38 22.86 -4.65
CA VAL A 295 0.10 22.97 -3.93
C VAL A 295 0.06 21.96 -2.80
N VAL A 296 -0.38 22.39 -1.61
CA VAL A 296 -0.66 21.50 -0.49
C VAL A 296 -2.14 21.58 -0.14
N HIS A 297 -2.81 20.44 -0.03
CA HIS A 297 -4.15 20.33 0.53
C HIS A 297 -4.08 19.77 1.94
N LEU A 298 -4.46 20.57 2.93
CA LEU A 298 -4.41 20.19 4.34
C LEU A 298 -5.78 19.72 4.80
N THR A 299 -5.91 18.43 5.11
CA THR A 299 -7.15 17.80 5.59
C THR A 299 -6.97 17.23 7.00
N HIS A 300 -8.01 16.62 7.55
CA HIS A 300 -7.99 15.91 8.83
C HIS A 300 -8.95 14.71 8.79
N LEU A 301 -8.91 13.88 9.82
CA LEU A 301 -9.77 12.71 9.94
C LEU A 301 -11.19 13.12 10.36
N THR A 302 -12.23 12.49 9.83
CA THR A 302 -13.62 12.84 10.14
C THR A 302 -14.14 12.02 11.32
N SER A 303 -14.56 10.79 11.05
CA SER A 303 -14.98 9.80 12.04
C SER A 303 -13.80 8.92 12.49
N ILE A 304 -13.95 8.19 13.60
CA ILE A 304 -12.94 7.24 14.10
C ILE A 304 -12.50 6.24 13.01
N GLN A 305 -13.43 5.87 12.12
CA GLN A 305 -13.20 4.92 11.03
C GLN A 305 -12.59 5.53 9.75
N SER A 306 -12.59 6.86 9.63
CA SER A 306 -12.10 7.55 8.43
C SER A 306 -10.62 7.28 8.12
N ILE A 307 -9.84 6.80 9.10
CA ILE A 307 -8.44 6.42 8.90
C ILE A 307 -8.27 5.24 7.92
N PHE A 308 -9.26 4.34 7.83
CA PHE A 308 -9.22 3.23 6.89
C PHE A 308 -9.55 3.64 5.44
N HIS A 309 -10.11 4.83 5.25
CA HIS A 309 -10.32 5.43 3.93
C HIS A 309 -9.09 6.20 3.43
N LEU A 310 -8.02 6.30 4.24
CA LEU A 310 -6.74 6.77 3.76
C LEU A 310 -6.13 5.73 2.83
N ARG A 311 -5.54 6.18 1.72
CA ARG A 311 -4.84 5.32 0.73
C ARG A 311 -3.76 4.42 1.37
N LEU A 312 -3.22 4.82 2.52
CA LEU A 312 -2.25 4.04 3.30
C LEU A 312 -2.81 2.71 3.82
N GLY A 313 -4.12 2.60 4.04
CA GLY A 313 -4.77 1.42 4.60
C GLY A 313 -5.22 0.44 3.52
N PHE A 314 -6.49 0.04 3.61
CA PHE A 314 -7.10 -0.92 2.69
C PHE A 314 -7.59 -0.22 1.43
N ALA A 315 -7.00 -0.53 0.28
CA ALA A 315 -7.41 0.06 -1.01
C ALA A 315 -8.91 -0.14 -1.29
N SER A 316 -9.46 -1.31 -0.92
CA SER A 316 -10.87 -1.64 -1.08
C SER A 316 -11.79 -0.72 -0.26
N VAL A 317 -11.38 -0.31 0.94
CA VAL A 317 -12.13 0.62 1.79
C VAL A 317 -11.97 2.04 1.27
N ALA A 318 -10.74 2.46 0.95
CA ALA A 318 -10.44 3.79 0.42
C ALA A 318 -11.14 4.09 -0.93
N SER A 319 -11.38 3.07 -1.76
CA SER A 319 -12.06 3.21 -3.06
C SER A 319 -13.58 3.38 -2.99
N ARG A 320 -14.20 3.25 -1.81
CA ARG A 320 -15.66 3.26 -1.66
C ARG A 320 -16.13 4.34 -0.68
N PRO A 321 -17.36 4.87 -0.87
CA PRO A 321 -18.00 5.68 0.15
C PRO A 321 -18.10 4.91 1.48
N TYR A 322 -18.14 5.64 2.58
CA TYR A 322 -18.37 5.05 3.88
C TYR A 322 -19.75 4.38 3.94
N ILE A 323 -19.76 3.08 4.21
CA ILE A 323 -20.98 2.29 4.40
C ILE A 323 -20.82 1.52 5.72
N PRO A 324 -21.66 1.76 6.74
CA PRO A 324 -21.63 0.99 7.98
C PRO A 324 -21.75 -0.50 7.69
N GLY A 325 -20.89 -1.31 8.31
CA GLY A 325 -20.89 -2.76 8.09
C GLY A 325 -20.07 -3.51 9.12
N LEU A 326 -20.21 -4.84 9.13
CA LEU A 326 -19.58 -5.73 10.09
C LEU A 326 -18.04 -5.57 10.15
N HIS A 327 -17.41 -5.26 9.01
CA HIS A 327 -15.97 -5.03 8.93
C HIS A 327 -15.49 -3.86 9.80
N PHE A 328 -16.26 -2.76 9.91
CA PHE A 328 -15.91 -1.65 10.80
C PHE A 328 -16.07 -2.02 12.28
N TRP A 329 -17.00 -2.92 12.61
CA TRP A 329 -17.12 -3.44 13.98
C TRP A 329 -15.89 -4.29 14.34
N ILE A 330 -15.45 -5.18 13.45
CA ILE A 330 -14.22 -5.99 13.63
C ILE A 330 -12.98 -5.09 13.76
N LEU A 331 -12.89 -4.02 12.98
CA LEU A 331 -11.77 -3.08 13.01
C LEU A 331 -11.84 -2.05 14.15
N SER A 332 -12.93 -2.02 14.93
CA SER A 332 -13.13 -1.01 15.99
C SER A 332 -11.99 -0.96 17.02
N PRO A 333 -11.48 -2.08 17.57
CA PRO A 333 -10.35 -2.05 18.50
C PRO A 333 -9.11 -1.38 17.90
N LEU A 334 -8.80 -1.71 16.64
CA LEU A 334 -7.70 -1.09 15.91
C LEU A 334 -7.95 0.41 15.67
N SER A 335 -9.20 0.81 15.47
CA SER A 335 -9.56 2.22 15.23
C SER A 335 -9.27 3.07 16.46
N TYR A 336 -9.67 2.61 17.65
CA TYR A 336 -9.39 3.31 18.90
C TYR A 336 -7.89 3.38 19.20
N LEU A 337 -7.15 2.29 18.94
CA LEU A 337 -5.69 2.29 19.03
C LEU A 337 -5.09 3.36 18.11
N LEU A 338 -5.55 3.45 16.85
CA LEU A 338 -5.08 4.44 15.90
C LEU A 338 -5.44 5.89 16.31
N VAL A 339 -6.59 6.12 16.94
CA VAL A 339 -6.91 7.43 17.54
C VAL A 339 -5.88 7.81 18.59
N VAL A 340 -5.52 6.88 19.49
CA VAL A 340 -4.51 7.13 20.54
C VAL A 340 -3.14 7.39 19.91
N LEU A 341 -2.71 6.58 18.94
CA LEU A 341 -1.42 6.74 18.28
C LEU A 341 -1.33 8.06 17.51
N THR A 342 -2.36 8.42 16.76
CA THR A 342 -2.42 9.70 16.04
C THR A 342 -2.47 10.90 16.99
N TRP A 343 -3.11 10.75 18.15
CA TRP A 343 -3.10 11.77 19.19
C TRP A 343 -1.71 11.98 19.81
N ILE A 344 -1.01 10.89 20.17
CA ILE A 344 0.35 10.89 20.78
C ILE A 344 1.41 11.39 19.81
N PHE A 345 1.52 10.81 18.61
CA PHE A 345 2.56 11.19 17.65
C PHE A 345 2.28 12.53 16.97
N GLY A 346 1.00 12.91 16.85
CA GLY A 346 0.51 14.28 16.74
C GLY A 346 1.14 15.18 15.67
N THR A 347 1.76 14.63 14.62
CA THR A 347 2.45 15.41 13.59
C THR A 347 1.78 15.27 12.24
N THR A 348 1.65 16.39 11.52
CA THR A 348 1.15 16.41 10.15
C THR A 348 2.02 15.52 9.27
N PHE A 349 1.38 14.68 8.45
CA PHE A 349 2.06 13.79 7.53
C PHE A 349 1.48 13.88 6.12
N THR A 350 2.31 13.64 5.11
CA THR A 350 1.87 13.53 3.72
C THR A 350 1.14 12.22 3.52
N LEU A 351 -0.11 12.30 3.10
CA LEU A 351 -0.95 11.15 2.73
C LEU A 351 -0.68 10.69 1.30
N GLU A 352 -0.55 11.65 0.39
CA GLU A 352 -0.49 11.39 -1.04
C GLU A 352 0.25 12.51 -1.77
N ARG A 353 0.92 12.15 -2.87
CA ARG A 353 1.50 13.07 -3.83
C ARG A 353 0.96 12.76 -5.23
N ASN A 354 0.39 13.76 -5.88
CA ASN A 354 -0.15 13.65 -7.24
C ASN A 354 0.51 14.70 -8.14
N ASN A 355 0.72 14.34 -9.40
CA ASN A 355 1.17 15.27 -10.42
C ASN A 355 0.02 15.51 -11.39
N PHE A 356 -0.43 16.75 -11.51
CA PHE A 356 -1.44 17.18 -12.47
C PHE A 356 -0.78 18.11 -13.49
N ASN A 357 -0.54 17.60 -14.70
CA ASN A 357 0.26 18.27 -15.73
C ASN A 357 1.62 18.71 -15.16
N ASN A 358 1.94 20.00 -15.23
CA ASN A 358 3.19 20.57 -14.72
C ASN A 358 3.09 21.03 -13.24
N ARG A 359 2.10 20.56 -12.48
CA ARG A 359 1.89 20.94 -11.08
C ARG A 359 1.94 19.74 -10.15
N SER A 360 2.80 19.81 -9.15
CA SER A 360 2.84 18.84 -8.06
C SER A 360 1.91 19.26 -6.92
N MET A 361 1.10 18.32 -6.46
CA MET A 361 0.15 18.49 -5.37
C MET A 361 0.42 17.46 -4.28
N GLU A 362 0.37 17.88 -3.03
CA GLU A 362 0.40 16.97 -1.88
C GLU A 362 -0.85 17.12 -1.03
N THR A 363 -1.37 16.00 -0.56
CA THR A 363 -2.41 15.98 0.48
C THR A 363 -1.75 15.67 1.81
N TRP A 364 -1.91 16.56 2.77
CA TRP A 364 -1.38 16.43 4.13
C TRP A 364 -2.52 16.23 5.10
N VAL A 365 -2.31 15.36 6.08
CA VAL A 365 -3.30 15.03 7.10
C VAL A 365 -2.82 15.54 8.45
N ILE A 366 -3.66 16.33 9.11
CA ILE A 366 -3.54 16.57 10.54
C ILE A 366 -4.10 15.33 11.25
N PRO A 367 -3.33 14.68 12.14
CA PRO A 367 -3.74 13.47 12.85
C PRO A 367 -4.72 13.81 13.99
N ARG A 368 -5.84 14.45 13.63
CA ARG A 368 -6.94 14.83 14.51
C ARG A 368 -8.26 14.52 13.84
N TYR A 369 -9.21 14.10 14.66
CA TYR A 369 -10.57 13.70 14.27
C TYR A 369 -11.55 14.85 14.49
N SER A 370 -12.71 14.83 13.83
CA SER A 370 -13.71 15.91 13.92
C SER A 370 -14.15 16.22 15.35
N PHE A 371 -14.33 15.20 16.20
CA PHE A 371 -14.68 15.41 17.61
C PHE A 371 -13.60 16.17 18.40
N GLN A 372 -12.33 16.08 17.98
CA GLN A 372 -11.22 16.84 18.58
C GLN A 372 -11.23 18.31 18.12
N TYR A 373 -11.70 18.61 16.90
CA TYR A 373 -11.92 20.01 16.48
C TYR A 373 -13.05 20.69 17.26
N MET A 374 -14.05 19.91 17.67
CA MET A 374 -15.17 20.38 18.51
C MET A 374 -14.74 20.61 19.97
N ALA A 375 -13.69 19.93 20.43
CA ALA A 375 -13.17 20.06 21.79
C ALA A 375 -12.40 21.39 21.96
N LYS A 376 -12.91 22.29 22.82
CA LYS A 376 -12.28 23.60 23.10
C LYS A 376 -10.82 23.49 23.53
N LEU A 377 -10.46 22.47 24.30
CA LEU A 377 -9.09 22.24 24.81
C LEU A 377 -8.08 21.91 23.69
N GLU A 378 -8.52 21.31 22.58
CA GLU A 378 -7.64 20.93 21.48
C GLU A 378 -7.43 22.05 20.45
N LYS A 379 -8.29 23.10 20.44
CA LYS A 379 -8.21 24.21 19.47
C LYS A 379 -6.81 24.84 19.39
N GLY A 380 -6.13 25.02 20.52
CA GLY A 380 -4.77 25.56 20.57
C GLY A 380 -3.74 24.65 19.90
N THR A 381 -3.79 23.35 20.20
CA THR A 381 -2.91 22.34 19.60
C THR A 381 -3.12 22.23 18.09
N ILE A 382 -4.39 22.17 17.65
CA ILE A 382 -4.76 22.11 16.23
C ILE A 382 -4.26 23.35 15.49
N ASN A 383 -4.46 24.56 16.04
CA ASN A 383 -3.96 25.79 15.44
C ASN A 383 -2.44 25.77 15.23
N ARG A 384 -1.68 25.28 16.23
CA ARG A 384 -0.23 25.14 16.12
C ARG A 384 0.16 24.12 15.04
N LEU A 385 -0.60 23.04 14.86
CA LEU A 385 -0.36 22.05 13.82
C LEU A 385 -0.63 22.60 12.41
N ILE A 386 -1.72 23.35 12.24
CA ILE A 386 -2.04 24.03 10.98
C ILE A 386 -0.97 25.07 10.66
N GLU A 387 -0.60 25.93 11.61
CA GLU A 387 0.43 26.95 11.42
C GLU A 387 1.78 26.32 11.04
N LYS A 388 2.20 25.27 11.76
CA LYS A 388 3.41 24.53 11.43
C LYS A 388 3.35 23.89 10.04
N ALA A 389 2.20 23.37 9.62
CA ALA A 389 2.01 22.81 8.29
C ALA A 389 2.15 23.89 7.20
N ILE A 390 1.55 25.08 7.39
CA ILE A 390 1.65 26.21 6.46
C ILE A 390 3.12 26.63 6.29
N LEU A 391 3.84 26.84 7.39
CA LEU A 391 5.25 27.25 7.36
C LEU A 391 6.15 26.17 6.72
N ASN A 392 5.89 24.89 6.98
CA ASN A 392 6.60 23.80 6.34
C ASN A 392 6.33 23.73 4.83
N ALA A 393 5.08 23.94 4.40
CA ALA A 393 4.72 23.96 2.99
C ALA A 393 5.45 25.09 2.25
N GLU A 394 5.50 26.29 2.84
CA GLU A 394 6.27 27.41 2.29
C GLU A 394 7.77 27.09 2.20
N LYS A 395 8.36 26.51 3.25
CA LYS A 395 9.76 26.08 3.25
C LYS A 395 10.07 25.06 2.15
N MET A 396 9.08 24.23 1.78
CA MET A 396 9.17 23.27 0.67
C MET A 396 8.93 23.91 -0.71
N GLY A 397 8.64 25.22 -0.76
CA GLY A 397 8.42 25.97 -1.99
C GLY A 397 6.98 25.93 -2.51
N ALA A 398 6.02 25.49 -1.70
CA ALA A 398 4.60 25.54 -2.06
C ALA A 398 4.12 26.98 -2.23
N LYS A 399 3.35 27.21 -3.29
CA LYS A 399 2.78 28.52 -3.61
C LYS A 399 1.40 28.71 -2.98
N VAL A 400 0.68 27.61 -2.78
CA VAL A 400 -0.68 27.59 -2.27
C VAL A 400 -0.83 26.46 -1.27
N ILE A 401 -1.49 26.75 -0.15
CA ILE A 401 -2.01 25.73 0.77
C ILE A 401 -3.51 25.95 0.96
N SER A 402 -4.30 24.88 0.75
CA SER A 402 -5.74 24.92 1.00
C SER A 402 -6.08 24.28 2.34
N LEU A 403 -6.95 24.91 3.11
CA LEU A 403 -7.43 24.44 4.41
C LEU A 403 -8.74 23.66 4.23
N GLY A 404 -8.65 22.33 4.17
CA GLY A 404 -9.82 21.45 4.03
C GLY A 404 -10.57 21.19 5.32
N LEU A 405 -11.86 20.88 5.20
CA LEU A 405 -12.75 20.50 6.31
C LEU A 405 -12.76 21.57 7.43
N PHE A 406 -12.59 21.19 8.70
CA PHE A 406 -12.59 22.13 9.83
C PHE A 406 -11.29 22.92 9.99
N ASN A 407 -10.27 22.69 9.15
CA ASN A 407 -9.04 23.50 9.16
C ASN A 407 -9.28 24.96 8.77
N GLN A 408 -10.37 25.26 8.06
CA GLN A 408 -10.78 26.62 7.68
C GLN A 408 -11.78 27.27 8.66
N GLY A 409 -12.05 26.66 9.80
CA GLY A 409 -13.12 27.12 10.71
C GLY A 409 -12.94 28.57 11.17
N GLU A 410 -14.01 29.37 11.10
CA GLU A 410 -14.02 30.77 11.55
C GLU A 410 -13.58 30.93 13.01
N GLU A 411 -14.21 30.16 13.90
CA GLU A 411 -13.90 30.16 15.33
C GLU A 411 -12.51 29.57 15.63
N LEU A 412 -11.90 28.85 14.69
CA LEU A 412 -10.58 28.25 14.86
C LEU A 412 -9.50 29.24 14.50
N ASN A 413 -9.59 29.86 13.32
CA ASN A 413 -8.51 30.69 12.77
C ASN A 413 -8.98 31.80 11.82
N ARG A 414 -10.28 32.13 11.78
CA ARG A 414 -10.87 33.13 10.89
C ARG A 414 -10.55 32.85 9.41
N TYR A 415 -10.81 31.62 8.97
CA TYR A 415 -10.58 31.20 7.58
C TYR A 415 -9.11 31.37 7.12
N GLY A 416 -8.16 31.24 8.07
CA GLY A 416 -6.71 31.37 7.82
C GLY A 416 -6.11 32.76 8.06
N GLU A 417 -6.93 33.80 8.27
CA GLU A 417 -6.48 35.18 8.52
C GLU A 417 -5.50 35.24 9.71
N THR A 418 -5.78 34.45 10.76
CA THR A 418 -4.94 34.40 11.97
C THR A 418 -3.47 34.08 11.65
N TYR A 419 -3.20 33.21 10.67
CA TYR A 419 -1.84 32.81 10.32
C TYR A 419 -1.11 33.88 9.52
N ILE A 420 -1.84 34.62 8.67
CA ILE A 420 -1.31 35.75 7.89
C ILE A 420 -0.91 36.87 8.84
N SER A 421 -1.79 37.24 9.77
CA SER A 421 -1.53 38.30 10.75
C SER A 421 -0.35 37.98 11.67
N LYS A 422 -0.18 36.70 12.04
CA LYS A 422 0.96 36.23 12.84
C LYS A 422 2.28 36.17 12.08
N ASN A 423 2.23 35.97 10.76
CA ASN A 423 3.41 35.80 9.92
C ASN A 423 3.35 36.72 8.69
N PRO A 424 3.52 38.05 8.85
CA PRO A 424 3.30 39.02 7.77
C PRO A 424 4.26 38.88 6.58
N SER A 425 5.41 38.24 6.77
CA SER A 425 6.41 37.99 5.72
C SER A 425 6.13 36.75 4.87
N MET A 426 5.10 35.97 5.22
CA MET A 426 4.72 34.74 4.55
C MET A 426 4.22 35.03 3.12
N LYS A 427 4.71 34.27 2.14
CA LYS A 427 4.41 34.40 0.71
C LYS A 427 3.46 33.32 0.18
N ILE A 428 3.35 32.18 0.88
CA ILE A 428 2.39 31.14 0.49
C ILE A 428 0.96 31.69 0.59
N LYS A 429 0.13 31.39 -0.42
CA LYS A 429 -1.28 31.77 -0.41
C LYS A 429 -2.08 30.74 0.37
N ILE A 430 -2.84 31.19 1.37
CA ILE A 430 -3.79 30.36 2.10
C ILE A 430 -5.16 30.48 1.42
N VAL A 431 -5.81 29.35 1.15
CA VAL A 431 -7.14 29.29 0.53
C VAL A 431 -8.04 28.40 1.39
N ASP A 432 -9.24 28.87 1.71
CA ASP A 432 -10.22 28.11 2.49
C ASP A 432 -11.04 27.13 1.62
N GLY A 433 -11.14 27.39 0.32
CA GLY A 433 -11.85 26.56 -0.65
C GLY A 433 -13.32 26.91 -0.82
N THR A 434 -13.83 27.88 -0.05
CA THR A 434 -15.24 28.31 -0.03
C THR A 434 -15.75 28.69 -1.43
N GLY A 435 -14.93 29.39 -2.23
CA GLY A 435 -15.33 29.83 -3.58
C GLY A 435 -15.58 28.67 -4.55
N LEU A 436 -14.76 27.62 -4.51
CA LEU A 436 -14.95 26.43 -5.36
C LEU A 436 -16.18 25.63 -4.91
N ALA A 437 -16.36 25.48 -3.59
CA ALA A 437 -17.56 24.83 -3.03
C ALA A 437 -18.84 25.57 -3.45
N ALA A 438 -18.83 26.91 -3.37
CA ALA A 438 -19.95 27.72 -3.81
C ALA A 438 -20.26 27.53 -5.30
N ALA A 439 -19.24 27.58 -6.15
CA ALA A 439 -19.40 27.38 -7.60
C ALA A 439 -19.99 26.00 -7.93
N LEU A 440 -19.55 24.94 -7.25
CA LEU A 440 -20.08 23.58 -7.43
C LEU A 440 -21.56 23.49 -7.04
N VAL A 441 -21.93 24.05 -5.89
CA VAL A 441 -23.34 24.07 -5.45
C VAL A 441 -24.18 24.82 -6.46
N LEU A 442 -23.75 26.02 -6.87
CA LEU A 442 -24.48 26.85 -7.83
C LEU A 442 -24.62 26.20 -9.21
N ASN A 443 -23.64 25.41 -9.64
CA ASN A 443 -23.69 24.67 -10.90
C ASN A 443 -24.53 23.39 -10.82
N SER A 444 -24.79 22.89 -9.63
CA SER A 444 -25.61 21.70 -9.40
C SER A 444 -27.10 22.00 -9.29
N ILE A 445 -27.50 23.28 -9.22
CA ILE A 445 -28.90 23.70 -9.17
C ILE A 445 -29.53 23.47 -10.55
N PRO A 446 -30.57 22.63 -10.68
CA PRO A 446 -31.23 22.38 -11.95
C PRO A 446 -31.88 23.64 -12.55
N ASP A 447 -31.91 23.72 -13.88
CA ASP A 447 -32.64 24.77 -14.58
C ASP A 447 -34.15 24.72 -14.23
N GLY A 448 -34.75 25.89 -14.05
CA GLY A 448 -36.16 26.02 -13.65
C GLY A 448 -36.42 25.87 -12.14
N THR A 449 -35.38 25.73 -11.31
CA THR A 449 -35.54 25.75 -9.84
C THR A 449 -36.05 27.11 -9.36
N GLU A 450 -37.23 27.15 -8.75
CA GLU A 450 -37.82 28.38 -8.20
C GLU A 450 -37.46 28.65 -6.74
N ARG A 451 -37.20 27.59 -5.96
CA ARG A 451 -36.94 27.62 -4.53
C ARG A 451 -35.79 26.71 -4.14
N VAL A 452 -34.91 27.19 -3.26
CA VAL A 452 -33.81 26.42 -2.66
C VAL A 452 -33.87 26.55 -1.15
N LEU A 453 -33.86 25.42 -0.45
CA LEU A 453 -33.71 25.37 1.00
C LEU A 453 -32.24 25.11 1.37
N LEU A 454 -31.62 26.06 2.04
CA LEU A 454 -30.29 25.92 2.63
C LEU A 454 -30.41 25.40 4.07
N ILE A 455 -29.83 24.24 4.34
CA ILE A 455 -29.83 23.61 5.67
C ILE A 455 -28.44 23.77 6.28
N GLY A 456 -28.34 24.41 7.45
CA GLY A 456 -27.06 24.48 8.17
C GLY A 456 -26.90 25.64 9.15
N LYS A 457 -25.64 25.92 9.52
CA LYS A 457 -25.26 27.14 10.23
C LYS A 457 -25.08 28.28 9.21
N LEU A 458 -25.48 29.50 9.58
CA LEU A 458 -25.17 30.69 8.78
C LEU A 458 -23.68 30.98 8.87
N ASP A 459 -22.93 30.53 7.87
CA ASP A 459 -21.50 30.77 7.70
C ASP A 459 -21.21 31.56 6.42
N LYS A 460 -19.93 31.87 6.19
CA LYS A 460 -19.46 32.59 5.00
C LYS A 460 -20.00 31.98 3.68
N LEU A 461 -20.07 30.65 3.58
CA LEU A 461 -20.55 29.96 2.39
C LEU A 461 -22.05 30.14 2.22
N ALA A 462 -22.83 29.94 3.28
CA ALA A 462 -24.28 30.11 3.28
C ALA A 462 -24.70 31.53 2.90
N TYR A 463 -24.00 32.56 3.41
CA TYR A 463 -24.25 33.95 3.03
C TYR A 463 -23.97 34.19 1.54
N TYR A 464 -22.83 33.73 1.05
CA TYR A 464 -22.46 33.89 -0.37
C TYR A 464 -23.44 33.16 -1.30
N LEU A 465 -23.80 31.91 -0.97
CA LEU A 465 -24.77 31.13 -1.74
C LEU A 465 -26.14 31.81 -1.76
N SER A 466 -26.64 32.26 -0.61
CA SER A 466 -27.91 32.98 -0.52
C SER A 466 -27.93 34.19 -1.45
N LEU A 467 -26.87 35.01 -1.44
CA LEU A 467 -26.76 36.18 -2.30
C LEU A 467 -26.77 35.82 -3.79
N VAL A 468 -25.96 34.84 -4.22
CA VAL A 468 -25.86 34.48 -5.63
C VAL A 468 -27.10 33.76 -6.14
N ILE A 469 -27.75 32.94 -5.32
CA ILE A 469 -29.00 32.26 -5.68
C ILE A 469 -30.14 33.27 -5.82
N CYS A 470 -30.26 34.22 -4.90
CA CYS A 470 -31.23 35.31 -4.99
C CYS A 470 -31.02 36.18 -6.25
N GLN A 471 -29.78 36.42 -6.66
CA GLN A 471 -29.47 37.13 -7.92
C GLN A 471 -29.96 36.37 -9.16
N ARG A 472 -30.08 35.03 -9.10
CA ARG A 472 -30.70 34.20 -10.14
C ARG A 472 -32.24 34.21 -10.09
N LYS A 473 -32.85 35.05 -9.25
CA LYS A 473 -34.30 35.14 -8.99
C LYS A 473 -34.91 33.84 -8.44
N ILE A 474 -34.09 33.05 -7.76
CA ILE A 474 -34.52 31.85 -7.05
C ILE A 474 -34.73 32.24 -5.59
N GLN A 475 -35.87 31.86 -5.02
CA GLN A 475 -36.16 32.14 -3.61
C GLN A 475 -35.33 31.21 -2.71
N VAL A 476 -34.66 31.79 -1.72
CA VAL A 476 -33.85 31.05 -0.74
C VAL A 476 -34.59 30.99 0.58
N GLU A 477 -34.80 29.78 1.07
CA GLU A 477 -35.25 29.51 2.44
C GLU A 477 -34.07 28.98 3.25
N PHE A 478 -34.01 29.31 4.53
CA PHE A 478 -32.93 28.86 5.40
C PHE A 478 -33.49 28.14 6.62
N ASN A 479 -32.92 26.99 6.95
CA ASN A 479 -33.32 26.20 8.11
C ASN A 479 -32.10 25.75 8.92
N SER A 480 -32.01 26.27 10.16
CA SER A 480 -30.95 25.93 11.11
C SER A 480 -31.30 24.76 12.05
N SER A 481 -32.55 24.32 12.13
CA SER A 481 -33.00 23.32 13.12
C SER A 481 -32.79 21.87 12.71
N LEU A 482 -32.48 21.59 11.43
CA LEU A 482 -32.15 20.25 10.93
C LEU A 482 -30.68 19.82 11.14
N TYR A 483 -29.85 20.63 11.82
CA TYR A 483 -28.41 20.41 11.96
C TYR A 483 -27.98 19.56 13.18
N SER A 484 -28.92 18.87 13.82
CA SER A 484 -28.66 17.99 14.98
C SER A 484 -28.66 16.51 14.59
N LEU A 485 -27.74 16.10 13.71
CA LEU A 485 -27.47 14.70 13.39
C LEU A 485 -25.98 14.38 13.56
#